data_AF-B0SJ36-F1
#
_entry.id   AF-B0SJ36-F1
#
_cell.length_a   1.000
_cell.length_b   1.000
_cell.length_c   1.000
_cell.angle_alpha   90.00
_cell.angle_beta   90.00
_cell.angle_gamma   90.00
#
_symmetry.space_group_name_H-M   'P 1'
#
loop_
_entity.id
_entity.type
_entity.pdbx_description
1 polymer ?
#
loop_
_entity_poly.entity_id
_entity_poly.type
_entity_poly.pdbx_seq_one_letter_code
_entity_poly.pdbx_strand_id
1 'polypeptide(L)'
;MNQLLEFKLNELTDAQEKILISEKLATIGNLTAGMAHELNTPLTAIISSNATIEEFLKINFQKIVNKVFAFSEEDRERFHTLQKVYTQIKNEYLNENQENDLKKEIQVKYAKSLQSIDPNETEEIVSLIIDSFAYLLGENLNSILGTKKQKEILSLSVNVANLFESSYVISIASERFTNVVKSLKKYLISDDGPMDQSDLFGRR
;
A
#
# COMPACT_ATOMS: atom_id res chain seq x y z
N MET A 1 68.04 -3.17 -12.58
CA MET A 1 67.23 -4.00 -11.66
C MET A 1 66.16 -3.19 -10.94
N ASN A 2 66.47 -2.01 -10.35
CA ASN A 2 65.46 -1.12 -9.74
C ASN A 2 64.40 -0.57 -10.70
N GLN A 3 64.76 -0.16 -11.92
CA GLN A 3 63.79 0.40 -12.88
C GLN A 3 62.71 -0.60 -13.33
N LEU A 4 63.05 -1.90 -13.43
CA LEU A 4 62.08 -2.94 -13.76
C LEU A 4 61.11 -3.19 -12.61
N LEU A 5 61.60 -3.08 -11.36
CA LEU A 5 60.79 -3.22 -10.16
C LEU A 5 59.83 -2.04 -9.99
N GLU A 6 60.32 -0.80 -10.20
CA GLU A 6 59.51 0.42 -10.21
C GLU A 6 58.43 0.36 -11.30
N PHE A 7 58.79 -0.09 -12.50
CA PHE A 7 57.82 -0.29 -13.59
C PHE A 7 56.72 -1.30 -13.21
N LYS A 8 57.10 -2.43 -12.61
CA LYS A 8 56.13 -3.46 -12.18
C LYS A 8 55.26 -3.02 -11.01
N LEU A 9 55.78 -2.18 -10.10
CA LEU A 9 54.99 -1.58 -9.02
C LEU A 9 53.96 -0.60 -9.59
N ASN A 10 54.35 0.26 -10.53
CA ASN A 10 53.40 1.17 -11.18
C ASN A 10 52.31 0.42 -11.95
N GLU A 11 52.66 -0.64 -12.71
CA GLU A 11 51.66 -1.50 -13.37
C GLU A 11 50.67 -2.14 -12.38
N LEU A 12 51.16 -2.54 -11.21
CA LEU A 12 50.32 -3.12 -10.15
C LEU A 12 49.38 -2.08 -9.55
N THR A 13 49.88 -0.88 -9.24
CA THR A 13 49.09 0.24 -8.71
C THR A 13 48.02 0.67 -9.70
N ASP A 14 48.36 0.82 -10.99
CA ASP A 14 47.41 1.15 -12.05
C ASP A 14 46.33 0.07 -12.21
N ALA A 15 46.71 -1.21 -12.08
CA ALA A 15 45.76 -2.32 -12.12
C ALA A 15 44.83 -2.31 -10.89
N GLN A 16 45.36 -2.03 -9.70
CA GLN A 16 44.59 -1.91 -8.46
C GLN A 16 43.60 -0.75 -8.50
N GLU A 17 44.00 0.42 -9.02
CA GLU A 17 43.09 1.55 -9.22
C GLU A 17 41.96 1.21 -10.20
N LYS A 18 42.26 0.54 -11.31
CA LYS A 18 41.24 0.09 -12.26
C LYS A 18 40.25 -0.89 -11.64
N ILE A 19 40.73 -1.82 -10.81
CA ILE A 19 39.88 -2.75 -10.06
C ILE A 19 38.98 -1.98 -9.09
N LEU A 20 39.55 -1.05 -8.31
CA LEU A 20 38.80 -0.24 -7.35
C LEU A 20 37.69 0.58 -8.04
N ILE A 21 38.00 1.20 -9.18
CA ILE A 21 37.01 1.95 -9.98
C ILE A 21 35.91 1.00 -10.49
N SER A 22 36.27 -0.18 -10.98
CA SER A 22 35.30 -1.17 -11.44
C SER A 22 34.38 -1.66 -10.31
N GLU A 23 34.92 -1.89 -9.11
CA GLU A 23 34.14 -2.28 -7.93
C GLU A 23 33.20 -1.16 -7.49
N LYS A 24 33.66 0.10 -7.50
CA LYS A 24 32.82 1.27 -7.19
C LYS A 24 31.68 1.42 -8.20
N LEU A 25 31.95 1.28 -9.49
CA LEU A 25 30.93 1.33 -10.54
C LEU A 25 29.92 0.18 -10.42
N ALA A 26 30.37 -1.04 -10.15
CA ALA A 26 29.49 -2.18 -9.91
C ALA A 26 28.58 -1.95 -8.68
N THR A 27 29.14 -1.38 -7.61
CA THR A 27 28.39 -1.02 -6.40
C THR A 27 27.33 0.03 -6.67
N ILE A 28 27.68 1.09 -7.41
CA ILE A 28 26.74 2.14 -7.83
C ILE A 28 25.65 1.55 -8.74
N GLY A 29 26.01 0.67 -9.67
CA GLY A 29 25.05 0.01 -10.56
C GLY A 29 24.03 -0.84 -9.78
N ASN A 30 24.51 -1.67 -8.85
CA ASN A 30 23.65 -2.48 -7.98
C ASN A 30 22.75 -1.62 -7.09
N LEU A 31 23.29 -0.54 -6.50
CA LEU A 31 22.50 0.39 -5.71
C LEU A 31 21.43 1.08 -6.58
N THR A 32 21.80 1.55 -7.77
CA THR A 32 20.87 2.23 -8.70
C THR A 32 19.72 1.28 -9.09
N ALA A 33 20.03 0.02 -9.39
CA ALA A 33 19.02 -0.99 -9.70
C ALA A 33 18.12 -1.30 -8.48
N GLY A 34 18.71 -1.44 -7.28
CA GLY A 34 17.97 -1.65 -6.04
C GLY A 34 17.04 -0.48 -5.70
N MET A 35 17.52 0.75 -5.83
CA MET A 35 16.73 1.96 -5.61
C MET A 35 15.61 2.10 -6.63
N ALA A 36 15.85 1.79 -7.91
CA ALA A 36 14.79 1.76 -8.91
C ALA A 36 13.70 0.76 -8.53
N HIS A 37 14.06 -0.43 -8.04
CA HIS A 37 13.09 -1.42 -7.57
C HIS A 37 12.30 -0.93 -6.36
N GLU A 38 12.98 -0.39 -5.34
CA GLU A 38 12.35 0.12 -4.12
C GLU A 38 11.46 1.35 -4.35
N LEU A 39 11.74 2.16 -5.36
CA LEU A 39 10.87 3.27 -5.78
C LEU A 39 9.68 2.79 -6.61
N ASN A 40 9.87 1.78 -7.45
CA ASN A 40 8.81 1.25 -8.32
C ASN A 40 7.67 0.59 -7.54
N THR A 41 7.95 -0.12 -6.44
CA THR A 41 6.91 -0.77 -5.63
C THR A 41 5.86 0.21 -5.08
N PRO A 42 6.23 1.26 -4.30
CA PRO A 42 5.25 2.23 -3.84
C PRO A 42 4.61 3.01 -4.99
N LEU A 43 5.35 3.34 -6.04
CA LEU A 43 4.78 4.03 -7.21
C LEU A 43 3.69 3.21 -7.90
N THR A 44 3.92 1.91 -8.06
CA THR A 44 2.92 0.99 -8.65
C THR A 44 1.66 0.96 -7.80
N ALA A 45 1.79 0.89 -6.47
CA ALA A 45 0.66 0.93 -5.56
C ALA A 45 -0.12 2.26 -5.65
N ILE A 46 0.56 3.40 -5.77
CA ILE A 46 -0.09 4.70 -5.97
C ILE A 46 -0.89 4.72 -7.27
N ILE A 47 -0.29 4.26 -8.37
CA ILE A 47 -0.94 4.25 -9.69
C ILE A 47 -2.17 3.33 -9.68
N SER A 48 -2.06 2.11 -9.14
CA SER A 48 -3.18 1.16 -9.11
C SER A 48 -4.32 1.67 -8.23
N SER A 49 -4.02 2.17 -7.04
CA SER A 49 -5.04 2.76 -6.15
C SER A 49 -5.70 3.99 -6.75
N ASN A 50 -4.95 4.83 -7.48
CA ASN A 50 -5.53 5.97 -8.18
C ASN A 50 -6.46 5.53 -9.33
N ALA A 51 -6.12 4.45 -10.05
CA ALA A 51 -6.99 3.89 -11.08
C ALA A 51 -8.33 3.38 -10.49
N THR A 52 -8.31 2.73 -9.32
CA THR A 52 -9.52 2.32 -8.59
C THR A 52 -10.40 3.52 -8.24
N ILE A 53 -9.81 4.61 -7.74
CA ILE A 53 -10.54 5.85 -7.43
C ILE A 53 -11.15 6.46 -8.69
N GLU A 54 -10.39 6.50 -9.80
CA GLU A 54 -10.86 7.02 -11.08
C GLU A 54 -12.04 6.21 -11.64
N GLU A 55 -11.96 4.87 -11.57
CA GLU A 55 -13.05 3.99 -11.98
C GLU A 55 -14.31 4.24 -11.14
N PHE A 56 -14.15 4.36 -9.82
CA PHE A 56 -15.26 4.69 -8.94
C PHE A 56 -15.92 6.01 -9.35
N LEU A 57 -15.14 7.07 -9.57
CA LEU A 57 -15.67 8.39 -9.92
C LEU A 57 -16.40 8.38 -11.27
N LYS A 58 -15.92 7.61 -12.25
CA LYS A 58 -16.52 7.51 -13.58
C LYS A 58 -17.77 6.63 -13.61
N ILE A 59 -17.75 5.48 -12.91
CA ILE A 59 -18.76 4.42 -13.09
C ILE A 59 -19.68 4.30 -11.88
N ASN A 60 -19.14 4.33 -10.66
CA ASN A 60 -19.86 3.96 -9.45
C ASN A 60 -20.44 5.15 -8.69
N PHE A 61 -19.87 6.35 -8.85
CA PHE A 61 -20.32 7.54 -8.14
C PHE A 61 -21.80 7.86 -8.41
N GLN A 62 -22.20 7.98 -9.68
CA GLN A 62 -23.60 8.24 -10.02
C GLN A 62 -24.53 7.11 -9.56
N LYS A 63 -24.08 5.85 -9.65
CA LYS A 63 -24.87 4.69 -9.20
C LYS A 63 -25.15 4.79 -7.71
N ILE A 64 -24.13 5.05 -6.89
CA ILE A 64 -24.28 5.17 -5.44
C ILE A 64 -25.19 6.32 -5.09
N VAL A 65 -24.97 7.51 -5.69
CA VAL A 65 -25.81 8.69 -5.46
C VAL A 65 -27.28 8.36 -5.72
N ASN A 66 -27.60 7.80 -6.89
CA ASN A 66 -28.98 7.45 -7.24
C ASN A 66 -29.59 6.41 -6.31
N LYS A 67 -28.83 5.40 -5.90
CA LYS A 67 -29.31 4.34 -5.00
C LYS A 67 -29.56 4.86 -3.59
N VAL A 68 -28.65 5.66 -3.04
CA VAL A 68 -28.78 6.25 -1.71
C VAL A 68 -29.96 7.22 -1.65
N PHE A 69 -30.22 7.99 -2.71
CA PHE A 69 -31.42 8.83 -2.78
C PHE A 69 -32.73 8.02 -2.81
N ALA A 70 -32.72 6.83 -3.41
CA ALA A 70 -33.88 5.94 -3.47
C ALA A 70 -34.14 5.16 -2.16
N PHE A 71 -33.22 5.21 -1.19
CA PHE A 71 -33.38 4.56 0.10
C PHE A 71 -34.39 5.28 0.99
N SER A 72 -35.02 4.49 1.88
CA SER A 72 -35.79 5.01 3.01
C SER A 72 -34.89 5.81 3.96
N GLU A 73 -35.47 6.63 4.84
CA GLU A 73 -34.69 7.35 5.86
C GLU A 73 -33.87 6.40 6.73
N GLU A 74 -34.46 5.30 7.18
CA GLU A 74 -33.76 4.29 7.98
C GLU A 74 -32.59 3.63 7.22
N ASP A 75 -32.78 3.28 5.95
CA ASP A 75 -31.71 2.65 5.15
C ASP A 75 -30.58 3.64 4.84
N ARG A 76 -30.90 4.93 4.68
CA ARG A 76 -29.87 5.99 4.58
C ARG A 76 -29.07 6.11 5.87
N GLU A 77 -29.72 6.04 7.03
CA GLU A 77 -29.02 6.07 8.32
C GLU A 77 -28.14 4.83 8.54
N ARG A 78 -28.62 3.64 8.15
CA ARG A 78 -27.83 2.39 8.15
C ARG A 78 -26.56 2.55 7.31
N PHE A 79 -26.70 3.03 6.08
CA PHE A 79 -25.58 3.29 5.17
C PHE A 79 -24.61 4.34 5.73
N HIS A 80 -25.12 5.46 6.26
CA HIS A 80 -24.29 6.51 6.85
C HIS A 80 -23.55 6.04 8.11
N THR A 81 -24.15 5.17 8.91
CA THR A 81 -23.51 4.58 10.09
C THR A 81 -22.30 3.74 9.70
N LEU A 82 -22.43 2.95 8.63
CA LEU A 82 -21.31 2.18 8.08
C LEU A 82 -20.20 3.09 7.54
N GLN A 83 -20.54 4.22 6.91
CA GLN A 83 -19.53 5.18 6.45
C GLN A 83 -18.64 5.76 7.56
N LYS A 84 -19.16 5.91 8.78
CA LYS A 84 -18.36 6.42 9.91
C LYS A 84 -17.21 5.48 10.26
N VAL A 85 -17.37 4.19 10.03
CA VAL A 85 -16.31 3.18 10.23
C VAL A 85 -15.11 3.47 9.34
N TYR A 86 -15.32 3.94 8.11
CA TYR A 86 -14.25 4.17 7.15
C TYR A 86 -13.24 5.23 7.58
N THR A 87 -13.66 6.21 8.39
CA THR A 87 -12.74 7.20 8.97
C THR A 87 -11.78 6.60 10.01
N GLN A 88 -12.08 5.41 10.50
CA GLN A 88 -11.30 4.70 11.52
C GLN A 88 -10.41 3.60 10.93
N ILE A 89 -10.52 3.32 9.64
CA ILE A 89 -9.65 2.36 8.95
C ILE A 89 -8.25 2.95 8.93
N LYS A 90 -7.44 2.54 9.91
CA LYS A 90 -6.04 2.94 10.00
C LYS A 90 -5.07 1.78 9.87
N ASN A 91 -5.48 0.50 9.91
CA ASN A 91 -4.46 -0.55 10.06
C ASN A 91 -4.83 -2.02 9.79
N GLU A 92 -5.94 -2.37 9.16
CA GLU A 92 -6.28 -3.81 9.00
C GLU A 92 -6.33 -4.22 7.54
N TYR A 93 -5.16 -4.53 6.98
CA TYR A 93 -5.11 -5.47 5.88
C TYR A 93 -5.20 -6.88 6.46
N LEU A 94 -6.31 -7.55 6.18
CA LEU A 94 -6.45 -8.96 6.49
C LEU A 94 -5.69 -9.76 5.44
N ASN A 95 -4.86 -10.71 5.89
CA ASN A 95 -4.37 -11.76 5.00
C ASN A 95 -5.44 -12.85 4.83
N GLU A 96 -5.26 -13.73 3.84
CA GLU A 96 -6.24 -14.78 3.48
C GLU A 96 -6.62 -15.70 4.68
N ASN A 97 -5.68 -15.96 5.60
CA ASN A 97 -5.99 -16.75 6.79
C ASN A 97 -6.85 -15.96 7.78
N GLN A 98 -6.53 -14.68 8.01
CA GLN A 98 -7.32 -13.80 8.87
C GLN A 98 -8.73 -13.57 8.32
N GLU A 99 -8.88 -13.47 7.00
CA GLU A 99 -10.18 -13.34 6.34
C GLU A 99 -11.05 -14.58 6.58
N ASN A 100 -10.48 -15.77 6.40
CA ASN A 100 -11.18 -17.04 6.65
C ASN A 100 -11.58 -17.22 8.11
N ASP A 101 -10.74 -16.78 9.06
CA ASP A 101 -11.06 -16.84 10.48
C ASP A 101 -12.14 -15.82 10.86
N LEU A 102 -12.05 -14.60 10.33
CA LEU A 102 -13.06 -13.56 10.52
C LEU A 102 -14.42 -13.98 9.94
N LYS A 103 -14.42 -14.64 8.79
CA LYS A 103 -15.62 -15.20 8.16
C LYS A 103 -16.35 -16.18 9.08
N LYS A 104 -15.60 -17.11 9.69
CA LYS A 104 -16.15 -18.05 10.68
C LYS A 104 -16.66 -17.30 11.91
N GLU A 105 -15.93 -16.29 12.40
CA GLU A 105 -16.34 -15.48 13.54
C GLU A 105 -17.67 -14.75 13.28
N ILE A 106 -17.81 -14.10 12.11
CA ILE A 106 -19.04 -13.40 11.70
C ILE A 106 -20.21 -14.38 11.63
N GLN A 107 -20.01 -15.56 11.03
CA GLN A 107 -21.06 -16.59 10.94
C GLN A 107 -21.53 -17.06 12.32
N VAL A 108 -20.62 -17.22 13.28
CA VAL A 108 -20.96 -17.60 14.67
C VAL A 108 -21.66 -16.45 15.39
N LYS A 109 -21.09 -15.24 15.34
CA LYS A 109 -21.55 -14.06 16.09
C LYS A 109 -22.93 -13.59 15.64
N TYR A 110 -23.17 -13.58 14.33
CA TYR A 110 -24.42 -13.08 13.75
C TYR A 110 -25.36 -14.19 13.28
N ALA A 111 -25.16 -15.45 13.74
CA ALA A 111 -25.92 -16.62 13.32
C ALA A 111 -27.45 -16.41 13.33
N LYS A 112 -27.98 -15.73 14.37
CA LYS A 112 -29.43 -15.44 14.48
C LYS A 112 -29.94 -14.51 13.38
N SER A 113 -29.18 -13.45 13.09
CA SER A 113 -29.52 -12.48 12.05
C SER A 113 -29.41 -13.13 10.67
N LEU A 114 -28.35 -13.92 10.45
CA LEU A 114 -28.11 -14.64 9.19
C LEU A 114 -29.14 -15.75 8.91
N GLN A 115 -29.79 -16.34 9.92
CA GLN A 115 -30.85 -17.34 9.71
C GLN A 115 -32.08 -16.81 8.96
N SER A 116 -32.34 -15.50 9.05
CA SER A 116 -33.45 -14.85 8.34
C SER A 116 -33.15 -14.53 6.87
N ILE A 117 -31.91 -14.76 6.45
CA ILE A 117 -31.40 -14.53 5.11
C ILE A 117 -31.51 -15.81 4.30
N ASP A 118 -31.72 -15.68 2.98
CA ASP A 118 -31.67 -16.84 2.08
C ASP A 118 -30.32 -17.57 2.25
N PRO A 119 -30.32 -18.89 2.54
CA PRO A 119 -29.08 -19.67 2.66
C PRO A 119 -28.13 -19.55 1.47
N ASN A 120 -28.66 -19.29 0.26
CA ASN A 120 -27.86 -19.11 -0.94
C ASN A 120 -27.16 -17.73 -0.98
N GLU A 121 -27.67 -16.73 -0.25
CA GLU A 121 -27.09 -15.39 -0.18
C GLU A 121 -26.24 -15.16 1.08
N THR A 122 -26.35 -16.02 2.10
CA THR A 122 -25.63 -15.86 3.37
C THR A 122 -24.13 -15.75 3.16
N GLU A 123 -23.55 -16.58 2.31
CA GLU A 123 -22.11 -16.57 2.06
C GLU A 123 -21.64 -15.27 1.39
N GLU A 124 -22.42 -14.79 0.42
CA GLU A 124 -22.16 -13.53 -0.27
C GLU A 124 -22.28 -12.35 0.71
N ILE A 125 -23.29 -12.35 1.57
CA ILE A 125 -23.47 -11.29 2.58
C ILE A 125 -22.33 -11.29 3.58
N VAL A 126 -21.84 -12.45 4.01
CA VAL A 126 -20.67 -12.52 4.89
C VAL A 126 -19.43 -11.95 4.20
N SER A 127 -19.21 -12.24 2.91
CA SER A 127 -18.15 -11.60 2.11
C SER A 127 -18.31 -10.08 2.11
N LEU A 128 -19.52 -9.59 1.79
CA LEU A 128 -19.79 -8.15 1.75
C LEU A 128 -19.61 -7.47 3.11
N ILE A 129 -19.87 -8.15 4.24
CA ILE A 129 -19.60 -7.62 5.59
C ILE A 129 -18.10 -7.40 5.80
N ILE A 130 -17.27 -8.33 5.33
CA ILE A 130 -15.80 -8.23 5.43
C ILE A 130 -15.31 -7.11 4.50
N ASP A 131 -15.67 -7.16 3.23
CA ASP A 131 -15.22 -6.22 2.19
C ASP A 131 -15.64 -4.78 2.48
N SER A 132 -16.80 -4.59 3.13
CA SER A 132 -17.28 -3.28 3.54
C SER A 132 -16.85 -2.87 4.95
N PHE A 133 -16.01 -3.66 5.62
CA PHE A 133 -15.59 -3.47 7.02
C PHE A 133 -16.76 -3.36 8.02
N ALA A 134 -17.95 -3.84 7.65
CA ALA A 134 -19.14 -3.71 8.47
C ALA A 134 -19.06 -4.53 9.77
N TYR A 135 -18.14 -5.51 9.85
CA TYR A 135 -17.84 -6.24 11.08
C TYR A 135 -17.39 -5.33 12.23
N LEU A 136 -16.76 -4.19 11.93
CA LEU A 136 -16.33 -3.19 12.91
C LEU A 136 -17.49 -2.44 13.58
N LEU A 137 -18.71 -2.51 13.03
CA LEU A 137 -19.91 -1.94 13.66
C LEU A 137 -20.31 -2.66 14.96
N GLY A 138 -19.79 -3.87 15.20
CA GLY A 138 -20.20 -4.71 16.32
C GLY A 138 -21.71 -4.95 16.30
N GLU A 139 -22.37 -4.78 17.44
CA GLU A 139 -23.82 -5.01 17.57
C GLU A 139 -24.68 -4.18 16.61
N ASN A 140 -24.19 -3.00 16.18
CA ASN A 140 -24.93 -2.15 15.23
C ASN A 140 -25.05 -2.78 13.84
N LEU A 141 -24.24 -3.81 13.51
CA LEU A 141 -24.36 -4.55 12.26
C LEU A 141 -25.74 -5.21 12.12
N ASN A 142 -26.36 -5.62 13.23
CA ASN A 142 -27.70 -6.21 13.23
C ASN A 142 -28.76 -5.25 12.64
N SER A 143 -28.54 -3.94 12.73
CA SER A 143 -29.43 -2.96 12.10
C SER A 143 -29.42 -3.05 10.58
N ILE A 144 -28.27 -3.41 9.98
CA ILE A 144 -28.10 -3.58 8.54
C ILE A 144 -28.61 -4.97 8.11
N LEU A 145 -28.32 -6.02 8.87
CA LEU A 145 -28.81 -7.37 8.58
C LEU A 145 -30.32 -7.53 8.75
N GLY A 146 -30.97 -6.63 9.50
CA GLY A 146 -32.42 -6.66 9.70
C GLY A 146 -33.25 -6.11 8.54
N THR A 147 -32.65 -5.42 7.56
CA THR A 147 -33.38 -4.83 6.43
C THR A 147 -33.36 -5.72 5.19
N LYS A 148 -34.45 -5.71 4.42
CA LYS A 148 -34.50 -6.35 3.10
C LYS A 148 -33.48 -5.80 2.11
N LYS A 149 -32.90 -4.63 2.40
CA LYS A 149 -31.88 -3.95 1.60
C LYS A 149 -30.44 -4.24 2.06
N GLN A 150 -30.22 -5.17 2.98
CA GLN A 150 -28.89 -5.50 3.53
C GLN A 150 -27.80 -5.66 2.46
N LYS A 151 -28.05 -6.47 1.43
CA LYS A 151 -27.11 -6.76 0.35
C LYS A 151 -26.80 -5.52 -0.49
N GLU A 152 -27.83 -4.70 -0.76
CA GLU A 152 -27.68 -3.45 -1.51
C GLU A 152 -26.89 -2.42 -0.69
N ILE A 153 -27.17 -2.28 0.61
CA ILE A 153 -26.42 -1.39 1.50
C ILE A 153 -24.95 -1.82 1.58
N LEU A 154 -24.68 -3.11 1.86
CA LEU A 154 -23.31 -3.62 2.00
C LEU A 154 -22.53 -3.49 0.68
N SER A 155 -23.11 -3.88 -0.46
CA SER A 155 -22.45 -3.76 -1.77
C SER A 155 -22.13 -2.31 -2.17
N LEU A 156 -23.02 -1.35 -1.89
CA LEU A 156 -22.70 0.06 -2.09
C LEU A 156 -21.58 0.52 -1.16
N SER A 157 -21.55 -0.03 0.05
CA SER A 157 -20.56 0.31 1.07
C SER A 157 -19.18 -0.26 0.72
N VAL A 158 -19.07 -1.45 0.11
CA VAL A 158 -17.81 -1.98 -0.46
C VAL A 158 -17.17 -0.99 -1.43
N ASN A 159 -17.97 -0.40 -2.34
CA ASN A 159 -17.44 0.57 -3.29
C ASN A 159 -16.86 1.81 -2.60
N VAL A 160 -17.46 2.24 -1.48
CA VAL A 160 -16.95 3.35 -0.67
C VAL A 160 -15.72 2.92 0.12
N ALA A 161 -15.73 1.73 0.72
CA ALA A 161 -14.60 1.16 1.45
C ALA A 161 -13.33 1.12 0.58
N ASN A 162 -13.46 0.64 -0.66
CA ASN A 162 -12.35 0.57 -1.62
C ASN A 162 -11.72 1.94 -1.92
N LEU A 163 -12.47 3.05 -1.82
CA LEU A 163 -11.90 4.40 -1.96
C LEU A 163 -11.04 4.78 -0.76
N PHE A 164 -11.53 4.52 0.44
CA PHE A 164 -10.79 4.80 1.67
C PHE A 164 -9.53 3.95 1.74
N GLU A 165 -9.63 2.68 1.37
CA GLU A 165 -8.50 1.77 1.25
C GLU A 165 -7.48 2.28 0.20
N SER A 166 -7.95 2.64 -1.00
CA SER A 166 -7.08 3.19 -2.05
C SER A 166 -6.37 4.48 -1.60
N SER A 167 -7.09 5.37 -0.91
CA SER A 167 -6.50 6.59 -0.34
C SER A 167 -5.46 6.27 0.74
N TYR A 168 -5.69 5.25 1.56
CA TYR A 168 -4.76 4.81 2.59
C TYR A 168 -3.49 4.21 1.96
N VAL A 169 -3.63 3.34 0.96
CA VAL A 169 -2.50 2.76 0.21
C VAL A 169 -1.65 3.86 -0.42
N ILE A 170 -2.27 4.86 -1.06
CA ILE A 170 -1.56 6.01 -1.62
C ILE A 170 -0.75 6.74 -0.53
N SER A 171 -1.34 6.96 0.65
CA SER A 171 -0.67 7.62 1.77
C SER A 171 0.57 6.85 2.23
N ILE A 172 0.42 5.54 2.50
CA ILE A 172 1.53 4.69 2.96
C ILE A 172 2.61 4.56 1.89
N ALA A 173 2.21 4.37 0.63
CA ALA A 173 3.14 4.28 -0.49
C ALA A 173 3.92 5.59 -0.70
N SER A 174 3.25 6.74 -0.58
CA SER A 174 3.90 8.06 -0.67
C SER A 174 4.92 8.29 0.45
N GLU A 175 4.61 7.83 1.67
CA GLU A 175 5.54 7.87 2.80
C GLU A 175 6.76 6.97 2.53
N ARG A 176 6.53 5.74 2.08
CA ARG A 176 7.61 4.80 1.71
C ARG A 176 8.51 5.37 0.62
N PHE A 177 7.92 5.92 -0.45
CA PHE A 177 8.65 6.57 -1.53
C PHE A 177 9.53 7.71 -1.00
N THR A 178 8.97 8.56 -0.13
CA THR A 178 9.72 9.67 0.51
C THR A 178 10.88 9.15 1.35
N ASN A 179 10.70 8.05 2.08
CA ASN A 179 11.75 7.45 2.89
C ASN A 179 12.88 6.86 2.04
N VAL A 180 12.57 6.19 0.93
CA VAL A 180 13.57 5.71 -0.03
C VAL A 180 14.39 6.88 -0.60
N VAL A 181 13.73 7.95 -1.05
CA VAL A 181 14.39 9.16 -1.57
C VAL A 181 15.28 9.81 -0.50
N LYS A 182 14.82 9.91 0.76
CA LYS A 182 15.62 10.46 1.86
C LYS A 182 16.86 9.61 2.13
N SER A 183 16.73 8.28 2.14
CA SER A 183 17.86 7.35 2.33
C SER A 183 18.87 7.47 1.19
N LEU A 184 18.40 7.55 -0.06
CA LEU A 184 19.25 7.76 -1.23
C LEU A 184 20.02 9.08 -1.15
N LYS A 185 19.34 10.18 -0.80
CA LYS A 185 19.96 11.49 -0.63
C LYS A 185 21.04 11.46 0.46
N LYS A 186 20.79 10.77 1.57
CA LYS A 186 21.78 10.62 2.65
C LYS A 186 23.02 9.87 2.16
N TYR A 187 22.84 8.79 1.40
CA TYR A 187 23.95 8.00 0.85
C TYR A 187 24.83 8.82 -0.10
N LEU A 188 24.22 9.56 -1.04
CA LEU A 188 24.94 10.40 -1.98
C LEU A 188 25.74 11.53 -1.31
N ILE A 189 25.25 12.06 -0.19
CA ILE A 189 25.94 13.13 0.57
C ILE A 189 27.04 12.57 1.47
N SER A 190 26.92 11.32 1.95
CA SER A 190 27.95 10.69 2.78
C SER A 190 29.21 10.26 2.02
N ASP A 191 29.17 10.19 0.69
CA ASP A 191 30.34 9.86 -0.15
C ASP A 191 31.24 11.08 -0.45
N ASP A 192 30.86 12.29 -0.01
CA ASP A 192 31.70 13.51 0.02
C ASP A 192 32.51 13.61 1.35
N GLY A 193 33.22 12.53 1.71
CA GLY A 193 34.30 12.55 2.71
C GLY A 193 35.65 12.86 2.03
N PRO A 194 36.56 13.62 2.66
CA PRO A 194 37.46 14.53 1.95
C PRO A 194 38.37 13.80 0.97
N MET A 195 38.32 14.18 -0.31
CA MET A 195 39.51 14.17 -1.15
C MET A 195 40.55 15.01 -0.41
N ASP A 196 41.55 14.33 0.13
CA ASP A 196 42.66 14.97 0.79
C ASP A 196 43.28 15.96 -0.22
N GLN A 197 43.15 17.26 0.07
CA GLN A 197 43.73 18.32 -0.76
C GLN A 197 45.27 18.34 -0.68
N SER A 198 45.87 17.34 -0.04
CA SER A 198 47.32 17.17 0.08
C SER A 198 48.01 16.74 -1.22
N ASP A 199 47.30 16.16 -2.20
CA ASP A 199 47.90 15.69 -3.46
C ASP A 199 47.89 16.70 -4.63
N LEU A 200 47.32 17.90 -4.46
CA LEU A 200 47.33 18.94 -5.50
C LEU A 200 48.51 19.91 -5.43
N PHE A 201 49.40 19.78 -4.43
CA PHE A 201 50.62 20.59 -4.33
C PHE A 201 51.88 19.74 -4.17
N GLY A 202 52.22 18.99 -5.21
CA GLY A 202 53.61 18.66 -5.47
C GLY A 202 54.37 19.93 -5.88
N ARG A 203 55.33 20.38 -5.05
CA ARG A 203 56.66 20.93 -5.44
C ARG A 203 57.31 21.64 -4.25
N ARG A 204 58.41 21.06 -3.76
CA ARG A 204 59.70 21.73 -3.62
C ARG A 204 60.82 20.70 -3.66
#